data_AF-C7HTS4-F1
#
_entry.id   AF-C7HTS4-F1
#
_cell.length_a   1.000
_cell.length_b   1.000
_cell.length_c   1.000
_cell.angle_alpha   90.00
_cell.angle_beta   90.00
_cell.angle_gamma   90.00
#
_symmetry.space_group_name_H-M   'P 1'
#
loop_
_entity.id
_entity.type
_entity.pdbx_description
1 polymer ?
#
loop_
_entity_poly.entity_id
_entity_poly.type
_entity_poly.pdbx_seq_one_letter_code
_entity_poly.pdbx_strand_id
1 'polypeptide(L)'
;MKNKLSINEKKIKYTKIFLIIIIGLVSYFLVRNISIEQIKKWVLINNKWAAIIYILTFIILPIFFFPVPVIVVAGGSLFGLTKGSIYTFMAVIVNTTIMYFLGRFLFKDFVNSFVENHVSEKIKNALFSKNQKVLSLVLFIIRLSPIFSYNLVNYISGITEIKFIPYILTTIIGVLPGIIVFINIGENVLKIGSKEFFVSLLFLFILVIISAIISKLFLKDSVNKEN
;
A
#
# COMPACT_ATOMS: atom_id res chain seq x y z
N MET A 1 -21.21 -27.96 10.43
CA MET A 1 -22.46 -27.36 9.91
C MET A 1 -22.10 -26.34 8.83
N LYS A 2 -22.40 -26.61 7.55
CA LYS A 2 -22.01 -25.77 6.40
C LYS A 2 -23.17 -24.85 5.97
N ASN A 3 -22.96 -23.55 6.18
CA ASN A 3 -23.40 -22.40 5.37
C ASN A 3 -24.70 -22.53 4.53
N LYS A 4 -25.84 -22.09 5.08
CA LYS A 4 -27.01 -21.64 4.31
C LYS A 4 -27.09 -20.11 4.38
N LEU A 5 -26.44 -19.43 3.42
CA LEU A 5 -26.65 -17.99 3.22
C LEU A 5 -28.10 -17.74 2.78
N SER A 6 -28.72 -16.70 3.32
CA SER A 6 -30.07 -16.27 2.95
C SER A 6 -30.13 -15.84 1.47
N ILE A 7 -31.31 -15.88 0.86
CA ILE A 7 -31.50 -15.55 -0.57
C ILE A 7 -30.99 -14.12 -0.88
N ASN A 8 -31.13 -13.18 0.06
CA ASN A 8 -30.63 -11.81 -0.07
C ASN A 8 -29.10 -11.72 -0.08
N GLU A 9 -28.42 -12.49 0.78
CA GLU A 9 -26.94 -12.53 0.81
C GLU A 9 -26.36 -13.14 -0.47
N LYS A 10 -27.01 -14.17 -1.02
CA LYS A 10 -26.63 -14.72 -2.33
C LYS A 10 -26.78 -13.68 -3.43
N LYS A 11 -27.91 -12.98 -3.49
CA LYS A 11 -28.17 -11.93 -4.49
C LYS A 11 -27.12 -10.81 -4.42
N ILE A 12 -26.81 -10.30 -3.22
CA ILE A 12 -25.75 -9.30 -3.00
C ILE A 12 -24.38 -9.81 -3.47
N LYS A 13 -24.04 -11.08 -3.16
CA LYS A 13 -22.78 -11.69 -3.60
C LYS A 13 -22.67 -11.76 -5.12
N TYR A 14 -23.71 -12.23 -5.81
CA TYR A 14 -23.70 -12.31 -7.28
C TYR A 14 -23.64 -10.94 -7.95
N THR A 15 -24.35 -9.94 -7.41
CA THR A 15 -24.27 -8.56 -7.91
C THR A 15 -22.85 -7.99 -7.77
N LYS A 16 -22.16 -8.22 -6.65
CA LYS A 16 -20.76 -7.79 -6.47
C LYS A 16 -19.82 -8.46 -7.48
N ILE A 17 -19.97 -9.78 -7.68
CA ILE A 17 -19.17 -10.53 -8.66
C ILE A 17 -19.41 -9.98 -10.08
N PHE A 18 -20.67 -9.75 -10.44
CA PHE A 18 -21.05 -9.21 -11.74
C PHE A 18 -20.46 -7.81 -11.97
N LEU A 19 -20.50 -6.92 -10.98
CA LEU A 19 -19.87 -5.59 -11.07
C LEU A 19 -18.35 -5.68 -11.24
N ILE A 20 -17.68 -6.57 -10.50
CA ILE A 20 -16.22 -6.77 -10.65
C ILE A 20 -15.89 -7.27 -12.07
N ILE A 21 -16.67 -8.21 -12.61
CA ILE A 21 -16.50 -8.72 -13.97
C ILE A 21 -16.73 -7.60 -15.00
N ILE A 22 -17.79 -6.80 -14.86
CA ILE A 22 -18.04 -5.67 -15.75
C ILE A 22 -16.90 -4.65 -15.70
N ILE A 23 -16.45 -4.26 -14.51
CA ILE A 23 -15.33 -3.32 -14.36
C ILE A 23 -14.08 -3.90 -15.02
N GLY A 24 -13.77 -5.18 -14.79
CA GLY A 24 -12.65 -5.86 -15.42
C GLY A 24 -12.74 -5.90 -16.95
N LEU A 25 -13.92 -6.20 -17.49
CA LEU A 25 -14.17 -6.20 -18.94
C LEU A 25 -14.05 -4.81 -19.55
N VAL A 26 -14.66 -3.80 -18.92
CA VAL A 26 -14.57 -2.40 -19.37
C VAL A 26 -13.13 -1.92 -19.33
N SER A 27 -12.41 -2.17 -18.23
CA SER A 27 -10.98 -1.84 -18.13
C SER A 27 -10.16 -2.54 -19.21
N TYR A 28 -10.41 -3.83 -19.48
CA TYR A 28 -9.73 -4.55 -20.55
C TYR A 28 -10.01 -3.91 -21.93
N PHE A 29 -11.28 -3.64 -22.26
CA PHE A 29 -11.64 -3.05 -23.54
C PHE A 29 -11.10 -1.63 -23.75
N LEU A 30 -11.00 -0.84 -22.68
CA LEU A 30 -10.42 0.52 -22.74
C LEU A 30 -8.90 0.49 -22.93
N VAL A 31 -8.21 -0.45 -22.27
CA VAL A 31 -6.73 -0.46 -22.24
C VAL A 31 -6.13 -1.34 -23.34
N ARG A 32 -6.86 -2.33 -23.89
CA ARG A 32 -6.31 -3.32 -24.85
C ARG A 32 -5.66 -2.72 -26.10
N ASN A 33 -6.08 -1.53 -26.52
CA ASN A 33 -5.56 -0.87 -27.72
C ASN A 33 -4.45 0.15 -27.40
N ILE A 34 -4.13 0.36 -26.13
CA ILE A 34 -3.14 1.34 -25.68
C ILE A 34 -1.82 0.61 -25.45
N SER A 35 -0.82 0.88 -26.30
CA SER A 35 0.52 0.33 -26.10
C SER A 35 1.29 1.11 -25.04
N ILE A 36 2.21 0.45 -24.34
CA ILE A 36 3.07 1.10 -23.34
C ILE A 36 3.92 2.19 -24.00
N GLU A 37 4.36 1.99 -25.24
CA GLU A 37 5.10 2.98 -26.03
C GLU A 37 4.25 4.22 -26.32
N GLN A 38 2.95 4.06 -26.60
CA GLN A 38 2.04 5.19 -26.80
C GLN A 38 1.87 5.99 -25.50
N ILE A 39 1.70 5.31 -24.37
CA ILE A 39 1.64 5.97 -23.05
C ILE A 39 2.94 6.72 -22.79
N LYS A 40 4.09 6.07 -23.00
CA LYS A 40 5.40 6.72 -22.81
C LYS A 40 5.58 7.93 -23.71
N LYS A 41 5.22 7.86 -24.99
CA LYS A 41 5.24 9.01 -25.91
C LYS A 41 4.35 10.14 -25.40
N TRP A 42 3.13 9.83 -24.95
CA TRP A 42 2.23 10.83 -24.38
C TRP A 42 2.81 11.48 -23.11
N VAL A 43 3.42 10.70 -22.22
CA VAL A 43 4.10 11.18 -21.00
C VAL A 43 5.28 12.09 -21.35
N LEU A 44 6.08 11.74 -22.37
CA LEU A 44 7.21 12.56 -22.81
C LEU A 44 6.73 13.92 -23.33
N ILE A 45 5.65 13.96 -24.11
CA ILE A 45 5.07 15.19 -24.66
C ILE A 45 4.36 16.01 -23.56
N ASN A 46 3.65 15.35 -22.64
CA ASN A 46 2.78 15.98 -21.63
C ASN A 46 3.30 15.80 -20.20
N ASN A 47 4.61 15.92 -19.99
CA ASN A 47 5.27 15.53 -18.74
C ASN A 47 4.62 16.09 -17.46
N LYS A 48 4.20 17.37 -17.47
CA LYS A 48 3.49 17.99 -16.33
C LYS A 48 2.14 17.33 -16.04
N TRP A 49 1.30 17.16 -17.06
CA TRP A 49 -0.02 16.54 -16.90
C TRP A 49 0.08 15.07 -16.54
N ALA A 50 1.05 14.35 -17.11
CA ALA A 50 1.34 12.98 -16.75
C ALA A 50 1.67 12.83 -15.26
N ALA A 51 2.55 13.69 -14.74
CA ALA A 51 2.90 13.69 -13.32
C ALA A 51 1.68 14.00 -12.43
N ILE A 52 0.85 14.98 -12.79
CA ILE A 52 -0.36 15.33 -12.05
C ILE A 52 -1.34 14.15 -12.03
N ILE A 53 -1.62 13.53 -13.18
CA ILE A 53 -2.53 12.38 -13.27
C ILE A 53 -2.00 11.21 -12.43
N TYR A 54 -0.69 10.95 -12.50
CA TYR A 54 -0.05 9.91 -11.70
C TYR A 54 -0.21 10.17 -10.20
N ILE A 55 0.09 11.39 -9.74
CA ILE A 55 -0.05 11.78 -8.33
C ILE A 55 -1.50 11.63 -7.87
N LEU A 56 -2.48 12.14 -8.64
CA LEU A 56 -3.90 12.01 -8.30
C LEU A 56 -4.36 10.55 -8.28
N THR A 57 -3.88 9.74 -9.23
CA THR A 57 -4.17 8.30 -9.28
C THR A 57 -3.66 7.61 -8.02
N PHE A 58 -2.42 7.91 -7.61
CA PHE A 58 -1.86 7.37 -6.37
C PHE A 58 -2.59 7.91 -5.15
N ILE A 59 -3.08 9.15 -5.15
CA ILE A 59 -3.84 9.69 -4.01
C ILE A 59 -5.20 8.99 -3.87
N ILE A 60 -5.88 8.69 -4.97
CA ILE A 60 -7.27 8.23 -4.96
C ILE A 60 -7.36 6.70 -4.85
N LEU A 61 -6.65 5.96 -5.70
CA LEU A 61 -6.87 4.52 -5.84
C LEU A 61 -6.59 3.69 -4.57
N PRO A 62 -5.55 3.97 -3.76
CA PRO A 62 -5.29 3.25 -2.51
C PRO A 62 -6.41 3.42 -1.46
N ILE A 63 -7.16 4.52 -1.49
CA ILE A 63 -8.36 4.71 -0.65
C ILE A 63 -9.38 3.60 -0.94
N PHE A 64 -9.48 3.17 -2.19
CA PHE A 64 -10.34 2.09 -2.64
C PHE A 64 -9.63 0.73 -2.67
N PHE A 65 -8.57 0.56 -1.90
CA PHE A 65 -7.80 -0.69 -1.79
C PHE A 65 -7.14 -1.17 -3.09
N PHE A 66 -6.93 -0.28 -4.06
CA PHE A 66 -6.17 -0.66 -5.25
C PHE A 66 -4.73 -1.09 -4.87
N PRO A 67 -4.15 -2.11 -5.53
CA PRO A 67 -2.81 -2.57 -5.22
C PRO A 67 -1.74 -1.50 -5.45
N VAL A 68 -1.20 -0.95 -4.37
CA VAL A 68 -0.17 0.10 -4.41
C VAL A 68 1.07 -0.29 -5.23
N PRO A 69 1.61 -1.52 -5.15
CA PRO A 69 2.78 -1.90 -5.95
C PRO A 69 2.58 -1.69 -7.46
N VAL A 70 1.35 -1.87 -7.97
CA VAL A 70 1.03 -1.66 -9.39
C VAL A 70 1.22 -0.19 -9.77
N ILE A 71 0.74 0.73 -8.92
CA ILE A 71 0.87 2.17 -9.17
C ILE A 71 2.34 2.58 -9.09
N VAL A 72 3.07 2.11 -8.07
CA VAL A 72 4.50 2.45 -7.89
C VAL A 72 5.35 1.95 -9.06
N VAL A 73 5.16 0.70 -9.50
CA VAL A 73 5.84 0.14 -10.68
C VAL A 73 5.50 0.94 -11.94
N ALA A 74 4.24 1.35 -12.11
CA ALA A 74 3.86 2.23 -13.22
C ALA A 74 4.61 3.56 -13.17
N GLY A 75 4.73 4.19 -11.98
CA GLY A 75 5.50 5.41 -11.78
C GLY A 75 6.97 5.28 -12.22
N GLY A 76 7.62 4.18 -11.85
CA GLY A 76 8.98 3.89 -12.29
C GLY A 76 9.09 3.69 -13.81
N SER A 77 8.14 2.96 -14.40
CA SER A 77 8.15 2.69 -15.83
C SER A 77 7.94 3.94 -16.70
N LEU A 78 7.21 4.93 -16.18
CA LEU A 78 6.84 6.16 -16.88
C LEU A 78 7.82 7.31 -16.64
N PHE A 79 8.34 7.46 -15.42
CA PHE A 79 9.12 8.62 -15.00
C PHE A 79 10.58 8.30 -14.63
N GLY A 80 10.95 7.01 -14.57
CA GLY A 80 12.27 6.56 -14.10
C GLY A 80 12.44 6.71 -12.58
N LEU A 81 13.61 6.30 -12.06
CA LEU A 81 13.87 6.22 -10.63
C LEU A 81 13.69 7.56 -9.91
N THR A 82 14.33 8.61 -10.41
CA THR A 82 14.37 9.89 -9.69
C THR A 82 13.01 10.58 -9.66
N LYS A 83 12.42 10.86 -10.83
CA LYS A 83 11.14 11.58 -10.91
C LYS A 83 9.98 10.73 -10.40
N GLY A 84 9.99 9.43 -10.72
CA GLY A 84 9.00 8.49 -10.21
C GLY A 84 9.00 8.44 -8.69
N SER A 85 10.17 8.41 -8.05
CA SER A 85 10.27 8.45 -6.58
C SER A 85 9.72 9.75 -6.00
N ILE A 86 10.10 10.91 -6.56
CA ILE A 86 9.63 12.22 -6.09
C ILE A 86 8.09 12.31 -6.18
N TYR A 87 7.52 11.99 -7.34
CA TYR A 87 6.06 12.07 -7.55
C TYR A 87 5.31 11.09 -6.64
N THR A 88 5.82 9.86 -6.50
CA THR A 88 5.22 8.86 -5.61
C THR A 88 5.27 9.32 -4.16
N PHE A 89 6.39 9.88 -3.72
CA PHE A 89 6.56 10.34 -2.35
C PHE A 89 5.62 11.50 -2.01
N MET A 90 5.47 12.48 -2.92
CA MET A 90 4.49 13.56 -2.77
C MET A 90 3.06 13.00 -2.64
N ALA A 91 2.70 12.04 -3.50
CA ALA A 91 1.38 11.42 -3.46
C ALA A 91 1.15 10.61 -2.18
N VAL A 92 2.16 9.89 -1.68
CA VAL A 92 2.11 9.11 -0.44
C VAL A 92 1.82 9.98 0.77
N ILE A 93 2.45 11.16 0.88
CA ILE A 93 2.20 12.06 2.01
C ILE A 93 0.72 12.47 2.06
N VAL A 94 0.17 12.87 0.91
CA VAL A 94 -1.24 13.28 0.81
C VAL A 94 -2.18 12.09 1.04
N ASN A 95 -1.93 10.97 0.38
CA ASN A 95 -2.75 9.75 0.49
C ASN A 95 -2.82 9.22 1.93
N THR A 96 -1.67 9.02 2.57
CA THR A 96 -1.61 8.48 3.94
C THR A 96 -2.29 9.41 4.93
N THR A 97 -2.14 10.72 4.74
CA THR A 97 -2.85 11.74 5.54
C THR A 97 -4.36 11.60 5.41
N ILE A 98 -4.88 11.50 4.18
CA ILE A 98 -6.31 11.30 3.93
C ILE A 98 -6.79 10.01 4.59
N MET A 99 -6.13 8.88 4.32
CA MET A 99 -6.56 7.57 4.82
C MET A 99 -6.50 7.46 6.35
N TYR A 100 -5.51 8.11 7.00
CA TYR A 100 -5.46 8.23 8.46
C TYR A 100 -6.72 8.92 9.00
N PHE A 101 -7.09 10.07 8.45
CA PHE A 101 -8.26 10.81 8.92
C PHE A 101 -9.59 10.15 8.54
N LEU A 102 -9.66 9.49 7.39
CA LEU A 102 -10.80 8.65 7.04
C LEU A 102 -10.98 7.53 8.08
N GLY A 103 -9.90 6.86 8.49
CA GLY A 103 -9.93 5.87 9.56
C GLY A 103 -10.34 6.46 10.91
N ARG A 104 -9.78 7.63 11.26
CA ARG A 104 -10.05 8.33 12.53
C ARG A 104 -11.50 8.76 12.71
N PHE A 105 -12.12 9.29 11.65
CA PHE A 105 -13.38 10.02 11.75
C PHE A 105 -14.56 9.37 11.02
N LEU A 106 -14.34 8.71 9.88
CA LEU A 106 -15.43 8.24 9.01
C LEU A 106 -15.63 6.73 9.08
N PHE A 107 -14.55 5.96 9.14
CA PHE A 107 -14.60 4.50 9.06
C PHE A 107 -14.20 3.81 10.37
N LYS A 108 -14.20 4.54 11.48
CA LYS A 108 -13.71 4.04 12.77
C LYS A 108 -14.32 2.71 13.18
N ASP A 109 -15.66 2.60 13.17
CA ASP A 109 -16.36 1.39 13.61
C ASP A 109 -16.12 0.20 12.68
N PHE A 110 -16.10 0.45 11.36
CA PHE A 110 -15.79 -0.58 10.37
C PHE A 110 -14.36 -1.12 10.54
N VAL A 111 -13.39 -0.23 10.72
CA VAL A 111 -11.98 -0.62 10.89
C VAL A 111 -11.77 -1.30 12.24
N ASN A 112 -12.44 -0.85 13.31
CA ASN A 112 -12.43 -1.53 14.61
C ASN A 112 -12.93 -2.97 14.50
N SER A 113 -14.10 -3.17 13.88
CA SER A 113 -14.67 -4.51 13.66
C SER A 113 -13.75 -5.40 12.82
N PHE A 114 -13.12 -4.83 11.78
CA PHE A 114 -12.14 -5.57 10.97
C PHE A 114 -10.94 -6.01 11.82
N VAL A 115 -10.38 -5.12 12.63
CA VAL A 115 -9.25 -5.41 13.51
C VAL A 115 -9.61 -6.50 14.52
N GLU A 116 -10.78 -6.39 15.16
CA GLU A 116 -11.27 -7.39 16.12
C GLU A 116 -11.33 -8.80 15.53
N ASN A 117 -11.79 -8.92 14.28
CA ASN A 117 -12.05 -10.21 13.63
C ASN A 117 -10.84 -10.81 12.88
N HIS A 118 -9.88 -9.97 12.43
CA HIS A 118 -8.86 -10.41 11.48
C HIS A 118 -7.41 -10.13 11.89
N VAL A 119 -7.20 -9.30 12.91
CA VAL A 119 -5.85 -9.01 13.43
C VAL A 119 -5.59 -9.88 14.66
N SER A 120 -4.41 -10.47 14.78
CA SER A 120 -4.08 -11.29 15.94
C SER A 120 -3.96 -10.45 17.22
N GLU A 121 -4.33 -11.02 18.37
CA GLU A 121 -4.24 -10.32 19.68
C GLU A 121 -2.86 -9.72 19.93
N LYS A 122 -1.80 -10.46 19.57
CA LYS A 122 -0.42 -9.98 19.64
C LYS A 122 -0.18 -8.66 18.89
N ILE A 123 -0.75 -8.52 17.70
CA ILE A 123 -0.62 -7.30 16.90
C ILE A 123 -1.54 -6.21 17.47
N LYS A 124 -2.73 -6.55 17.98
CA LYS A 124 -3.62 -5.59 18.66
C LYS A 124 -2.93 -4.96 19.88
N ASN A 125 -2.34 -5.75 20.78
CA ASN A 125 -1.66 -5.24 21.98
C ASN A 125 -0.57 -4.21 21.62
N ALA A 126 0.17 -4.46 20.54
CA ALA A 126 1.20 -3.55 20.04
C ALA A 126 0.62 -2.27 19.40
N LEU A 127 -0.46 -2.39 18.62
CA LEU A 127 -1.09 -1.28 17.90
C LEU A 127 -1.95 -0.36 18.78
N PHE A 128 -2.43 -0.84 19.93
CA PHE A 128 -3.27 -0.07 20.86
C PHE A 128 -2.53 0.32 22.15
N SER A 129 -1.19 0.30 22.14
CA SER A 129 -0.39 0.88 23.21
C SER A 129 -0.69 2.37 23.40
N LYS A 130 -0.76 2.86 24.65
CA LYS A 130 -0.85 4.30 24.92
C LYS A 130 0.47 5.06 24.73
N ASN A 131 1.57 4.33 24.57
CA ASN A 131 2.91 4.91 24.44
C ASN A 131 3.22 5.24 22.97
N GLN A 132 3.32 6.54 22.66
CA GLN A 132 3.60 7.02 21.31
C GLN A 132 4.91 6.47 20.73
N LYS A 133 5.96 6.26 21.55
CA LYS A 133 7.23 5.70 21.07
C LYS A 133 7.06 4.24 20.63
N VAL A 134 6.28 3.47 21.38
CA VAL A 134 5.98 2.06 21.04
C VAL A 134 5.15 2.02 19.75
N LEU A 135 4.11 2.84 19.64
CA LEU A 135 3.28 2.93 18.44
C LEU A 135 4.09 3.31 17.19
N SER A 136 4.94 4.34 17.29
CA SER A 136 5.81 4.74 16.18
C SER A 136 6.80 3.64 15.79
N LEU A 137 7.36 2.92 16.77
CA LEU A 137 8.30 1.83 16.49
C LEU A 137 7.60 0.66 15.79
N VAL A 138 6.44 0.23 16.31
CA VAL A 138 5.60 -0.81 15.71
C VAL A 138 5.18 -0.43 14.30
N LEU A 139 4.70 0.80 14.10
CA LEU A 139 4.33 1.30 12.79
C LEU A 139 5.54 1.32 11.85
N PHE A 140 6.71 1.77 12.30
CA PHE A 140 7.93 1.80 11.48
C PHE A 140 8.27 0.41 10.94
N ILE A 141 8.25 -0.60 11.80
CA ILE A 141 8.55 -2.00 11.43
C ILE A 141 7.52 -2.53 10.44
N ILE A 142 6.24 -2.26 10.68
CA ILE A 142 5.15 -2.62 9.77
C ILE A 142 5.37 -1.98 8.39
N ARG A 143 5.80 -0.71 8.34
CA ARG A 143 6.04 0.01 7.07
C ARG A 143 7.25 -0.48 6.30
N LEU A 144 8.30 -0.92 7.00
CA LEU A 144 9.44 -1.58 6.37
C LEU A 144 9.05 -2.93 5.76
N SER A 145 7.95 -3.52 6.22
CA SER A 145 7.49 -4.82 5.76
C SER A 145 6.53 -4.74 4.59
N PRO A 146 6.90 -5.31 3.43
CA PRO A 146 6.01 -5.37 2.28
C PRO A 146 4.86 -6.37 2.48
N ILE A 147 4.85 -7.12 3.59
CA ILE A 147 3.84 -8.13 3.91
C ILE A 147 2.52 -7.47 4.35
N PHE A 148 2.60 -6.34 5.06
CA PHE A 148 1.39 -5.65 5.51
C PHE A 148 0.79 -4.82 4.39
N SER A 149 -0.54 -4.89 4.26
CA SER A 149 -1.27 -4.06 3.31
C SER A 149 -1.12 -2.59 3.66
N TYR A 150 -0.47 -1.83 2.78
CA TYR A 150 -0.35 -0.37 2.89
C TYR A 150 -1.69 0.30 3.21
N ASN A 151 -2.75 -0.15 2.52
CA ASN A 151 -4.10 0.40 2.64
C ASN A 151 -4.66 0.19 4.05
N LEU A 152 -4.58 -1.04 4.56
CA LEU A 152 -5.07 -1.38 5.91
C LEU A 152 -4.30 -0.63 6.98
N VAL A 153 -2.96 -0.58 6.88
CA VAL A 153 -2.12 0.06 7.89
C VAL A 153 -2.47 1.54 8.03
N ASN A 154 -2.79 2.25 6.95
CA ASN A 154 -3.22 3.64 7.01
C ASN A 154 -4.51 3.82 7.81
N TYR A 155 -5.54 3.02 7.49
CA TYR A 155 -6.83 3.09 8.18
C TYR A 155 -6.74 2.67 9.65
N ILE A 156 -6.03 1.57 9.91
CA ILE A 156 -5.82 1.06 11.27
C ILE A 156 -5.10 2.11 12.11
N SER A 157 -4.07 2.77 11.57
CA SER A 157 -3.36 3.84 12.28
C SER A 157 -4.29 5.00 12.67
N GLY A 158 -5.35 5.26 11.89
CA GLY A 158 -6.35 6.29 12.20
C GLY A 158 -7.17 5.96 13.46
N ILE A 159 -7.43 4.68 13.73
CA ILE A 159 -8.23 4.25 14.89
C ILE A 159 -7.39 4.01 16.16
N THR A 160 -6.06 3.90 16.04
CA THR A 160 -5.18 3.76 17.21
C THR A 160 -5.00 5.10 17.94
N GLU A 161 -4.29 5.07 19.08
CA GLU A 161 -3.92 6.28 19.81
C GLU A 161 -2.73 7.05 19.22
N ILE A 162 -2.16 6.61 18.08
CA ILE A 162 -1.01 7.31 17.48
C ILE A 162 -1.44 8.70 17.02
N LYS A 163 -0.69 9.72 17.45
CA LYS A 163 -0.91 11.10 17.00
C LYS A 163 -0.50 11.25 15.54
N PHE A 164 -1.13 12.18 14.82
CA PHE A 164 -0.89 12.41 13.39
C PHE A 164 0.59 12.69 13.06
N ILE A 165 1.28 13.54 13.85
CA ILE A 165 2.67 13.91 13.56
C ILE A 165 3.64 12.71 13.69
N PRO A 166 3.65 11.94 14.80
CA PRO A 166 4.39 10.68 14.85
C PRO A 166 4.03 9.72 13.72
N TYR A 167 2.73 9.57 13.41
CA TYR A 167 2.26 8.71 12.32
C TYR A 167 2.86 9.08 10.96
N ILE A 168 2.79 10.35 10.56
CA ILE A 168 3.19 10.77 9.22
C ILE A 168 4.71 10.73 9.07
N LEU A 169 5.47 11.14 10.08
CA LEU A 169 6.94 11.09 10.07
C LEU A 169 7.43 9.65 10.00
N THR A 170 6.90 8.79 10.87
CA THR A 170 7.22 7.36 10.86
C THR A 170 6.85 6.72 9.53
N THR A 171 5.67 7.04 8.98
CA THR A 171 5.21 6.49 7.71
C THR A 171 6.14 6.91 6.58
N ILE A 172 6.46 8.19 6.47
CA ILE A 172 7.37 8.73 5.45
C ILE A 172 8.71 8.00 5.45
N ILE A 173 9.33 7.84 6.62
CA ILE A 173 10.65 7.19 6.72
C ILE A 173 10.53 5.69 6.45
N GLY A 174 9.50 5.04 6.99
CA GLY A 174 9.32 3.59 6.87
C GLY A 174 8.98 3.10 5.46
N VAL A 175 8.25 3.88 4.66
CA VAL A 175 7.87 3.49 3.29
C VAL A 175 8.91 3.83 2.23
N LEU A 176 9.84 4.75 2.53
CA LEU A 176 10.80 5.25 1.56
C LEU A 176 11.67 4.14 0.91
N PRO A 177 12.24 3.18 1.66
CA PRO A 177 13.01 2.09 1.05
C PRO A 177 12.17 1.25 0.08
N GLY A 178 10.93 0.94 0.46
CA GLY A 178 10.00 0.21 -0.40
C GLY A 178 9.67 0.96 -1.68
N ILE A 179 9.38 2.26 -1.60
CA ILE A 179 9.11 3.10 -2.78
C ILE A 179 10.27 3.05 -3.76
N ILE A 180 11.50 3.27 -3.29
CA ILE A 180 12.70 3.29 -4.15
C ILE A 180 12.88 1.94 -4.86
N VAL A 181 12.74 0.83 -4.14
CA VAL A 181 12.86 -0.52 -4.71
C VAL A 181 11.80 -0.78 -5.78
N PHE A 182 10.52 -0.51 -5.48
CA PHE A 182 9.44 -0.77 -6.43
C PHE A 182 9.46 0.17 -7.64
N ILE A 183 9.88 1.43 -7.45
CA ILE A 183 10.12 2.37 -8.56
C ILE A 183 11.27 1.86 -9.43
N ASN A 184 12.35 1.37 -8.84
CA ASN A 184 13.49 0.83 -9.59
C ASN A 184 13.11 -0.42 -10.39
N ILE A 185 12.28 -1.31 -9.81
CA ILE A 185 11.66 -2.42 -10.56
C ILE A 185 10.85 -1.88 -11.75
N GLY A 186 10.03 -0.84 -11.51
CA GLY A 186 9.23 -0.19 -12.54
C GLY A 186 10.05 0.36 -13.71
N GLU A 187 11.15 1.04 -13.44
CA GLU A 187 12.04 1.57 -14.48
C GLU A 187 12.60 0.44 -15.37
N ASN A 188 12.93 -0.70 -14.77
CA ASN A 188 13.53 -1.84 -15.46
C ASN A 188 12.50 -2.89 -15.94
N VAL A 189 11.20 -2.69 -15.72
CA VAL A 189 10.16 -3.71 -15.94
C VAL A 189 10.01 -4.14 -17.40
N LEU A 190 10.39 -3.27 -18.35
CA LEU A 190 10.37 -3.60 -19.78
C LEU A 190 11.66 -4.23 -20.29
N LYS A 191 12.68 -4.35 -19.43
CA LYS A 191 13.99 -4.94 -19.73
C LYS A 191 14.19 -6.24 -18.95
N ILE A 192 13.17 -7.09 -18.91
CA ILE A 192 13.19 -8.36 -18.16
C ILE A 192 14.40 -9.19 -18.62
N GLY A 193 15.21 -9.63 -17.66
CA GLY A 193 16.44 -10.39 -17.91
C GLY A 193 17.71 -9.55 -17.96
N SER A 194 17.63 -8.21 -17.92
CA SER A 194 18.81 -7.35 -17.82
C SER A 194 19.47 -7.42 -16.44
N LYS A 195 20.74 -7.05 -16.36
CA LYS A 195 21.48 -6.96 -15.09
C LYS A 195 20.76 -6.03 -14.10
N GLU A 196 20.27 -4.88 -14.58
CA GLU A 196 19.56 -3.89 -13.78
C GLU A 196 18.28 -4.46 -13.19
N PHE A 197 17.51 -5.23 -13.98
CA PHE A 197 16.30 -5.89 -13.50
C PHE A 197 16.60 -6.88 -12.36
N PHE A 198 17.64 -7.71 -12.51
CA PHE A 198 18.05 -8.63 -11.45
C PHE A 198 18.58 -7.91 -10.20
N VAL A 199 19.27 -6.78 -10.36
CA VAL A 199 19.68 -5.93 -9.23
C VAL A 199 18.46 -5.36 -8.50
N SER A 200 17.42 -4.92 -9.21
CA SER A 200 16.16 -4.48 -8.60
C SER A 200 15.50 -5.60 -7.79
N LEU A 201 15.47 -6.83 -8.32
CA LEU A 201 14.95 -8.00 -7.61
C LEU A 201 15.78 -8.37 -6.39
N LEU A 202 17.11 -8.23 -6.47
CA LEU A 202 18.00 -8.44 -5.33
C LEU A 202 17.71 -7.44 -4.21
N PHE A 203 17.50 -6.15 -4.53
CA PHE A 203 17.12 -5.16 -3.53
C PHE A 203 15.76 -5.44 -2.90
N LEU A 204 14.79 -5.92 -3.70
CA LEU A 204 13.51 -6.38 -3.15
C LEU A 204 13.68 -7.57 -2.20
N PHE A 205 14.49 -8.55 -2.60
CA PHE A 205 14.78 -9.70 -1.76
C PHE A 205 15.43 -9.27 -0.44
N ILE A 206 16.44 -8.40 -0.49
CA ILE A 206 17.10 -7.84 0.69
C ILE A 206 16.10 -7.10 1.58
N LEU A 207 15.24 -6.26 1.00
CA LEU A 207 14.20 -5.53 1.74
C LEU A 207 13.25 -6.48 2.47
N VAL A 208 12.79 -7.54 1.79
CA VAL A 208 11.93 -8.58 2.38
C VAL A 208 12.63 -9.31 3.53
N ILE A 209 13.89 -9.71 3.34
CA ILE A 209 14.66 -10.43 4.36
C ILE A 209 14.92 -9.55 5.58
N ILE A 210 15.40 -8.31 5.39
CA ILE A 210 15.63 -7.35 6.48
C ILE A 210 14.34 -7.11 7.24
N SER A 211 13.24 -6.88 6.51
CA SER A 211 11.95 -6.69 7.13
C SER A 211 11.49 -7.91 7.94
N ALA A 212 11.64 -9.11 7.39
CA ALA A 212 11.25 -10.35 8.07
C ALA A 212 12.06 -10.57 9.36
N ILE A 213 13.37 -10.26 9.33
CA ILE A 213 14.24 -10.33 10.51
C ILE A 213 13.79 -9.31 11.56
N ILE A 214 13.61 -8.04 11.18
CA ILE A 214 13.16 -6.99 12.10
C ILE A 214 11.80 -7.35 12.71
N SER A 215 10.86 -7.79 11.88
CA SER A 215 9.53 -8.21 12.33
C SER A 215 9.61 -9.36 13.33
N LYS A 216 10.47 -10.37 13.08
CA LYS A 216 10.66 -11.51 13.98
C LYS A 216 11.28 -11.12 15.31
N LEU A 217 12.30 -10.25 15.30
CA LEU A 217 12.95 -9.77 16.52
C LEU A 217 11.97 -9.01 17.41
N PHE A 218 11.22 -8.06 16.84
CA PHE A 218 10.28 -7.24 17.59
C PHE A 218 9.06 -8.02 18.10
N LEU A 219 8.50 -8.89 17.26
CA LEU A 219 7.39 -9.74 17.69
C LEU A 219 7.84 -10.76 18.75
N LYS A 220 9.12 -11.14 18.82
CA LYS A 220 9.63 -12.01 19.87
C LYS A 220 9.76 -11.26 21.20
N ASP A 221 10.31 -10.04 21.16
CA ASP A 221 10.53 -9.22 22.36
C ASP A 221 9.23 -8.70 22.98
N SER A 222 8.18 -8.48 22.18
CA SER A 222 6.87 -8.10 22.70
C SER A 222 6.17 -9.24 23.47
N VAL A 223 6.45 -10.51 23.14
CA VAL A 223 5.88 -11.69 23.82
C VAL A 223 6.61 -11.99 25.13
N ASN A 224 7.91 -11.75 25.17
CA ASN A 224 8.71 -12.05 26.36
C ASN A 224 8.55 -11.01 27.49
N LYS A 225 7.90 -9.87 27.24
CA LYS A 225 7.62 -8.85 28.27
C LYS A 225 6.26 -9.02 28.97
N GLU A 226 5.42 -9.96 28.51
CA GLU A 226 4.13 -10.30 29.13
C GLU A 226 4.18 -11.58 29.98
N ASN A 227 5.36 -12.23 30.07
CA ASN A 227 5.67 -13.34 30.98
C ASN A 227 6.63 -12.88 32.09
#